data_AF-W9JG92-F1
#
_entry.id   AF-W9JG92-F1
#
_cell.length_a   1.000
_cell.length_b   1.000
_cell.length_c   1.000
_cell.angle_alpha   90.00
_cell.angle_beta   90.00
_cell.angle_gamma   90.00
#
_symmetry.space_group_name_H-M   'P 1'
#
loop_
_entity.id
_entity.type
_entity.pdbx_description
1 polymer ?
#
loop_
_entity_poly.entity_id
_entity_poly.type
_entity_poly.pdbx_seq_one_letter_code
_entity_poly.pdbx_strand_id
1 'polypeptide(L)' 'MSTCHCFTGTPGDRGYEPNGSVKMIHGLNVYQALAPAEVKGEILFLPDVFGLATHNKILADQYANFG' A
#
# COMPACT_ATOMS: atom_id res chain seq x y z
N MET A 1 -20.14 9.05 24.63
CA MET A 1 -19.92 7.58 24.73
C MET A 1 -19.10 7.17 23.53
N SER A 2 -17.87 6.73 23.76
CA SER A 2 -16.95 6.30 22.70
C SER A 2 -17.44 4.98 22.12
N THR A 3 -17.56 4.90 20.80
CA THR A 3 -17.98 3.72 20.03
C THR A 3 -17.12 2.50 20.39
N CYS A 4 -17.74 1.45 20.93
CA CYS A 4 -17.08 0.24 21.46
C CYS A 4 -16.29 -0.59 20.44
N HIS A 5 -16.32 -0.23 19.16
CA HIS A 5 -15.69 -0.98 18.06
C HIS A 5 -14.52 -0.25 17.39
N CYS A 6 -14.08 0.90 17.91
CA CYS A 6 -12.93 1.62 17.36
C CYS A 6 -11.57 0.96 17.63
N PHE A 7 -11.52 -0.08 18.47
CA PHE A 7 -10.28 -0.78 18.85
C PHE A 7 -10.14 -2.16 18.23
N THR A 8 -11.13 -2.59 17.44
CA THR A 8 -11.08 -3.88 16.74
C THR A 8 -10.69 -3.63 15.29
N GLY A 9 -9.50 -4.12 14.91
CA GLY A 9 -9.05 -4.18 13.52
C GLY A 9 -8.69 -5.62 13.18
N THR A 10 -8.88 -6.00 11.92
CA THR A 10 -8.39 -7.29 11.42
C THR A 10 -6.94 -7.09 10.99
N PRO A 11 -5.98 -7.87 11.51
CA PRO A 11 -4.62 -7.87 10.98
C PRO A 11 -4.66 -8.10 9.47
N GLY A 12 -3.89 -7.34 8.71
CA GLY A 12 -3.70 -7.62 7.28
C GLY A 12 -3.25 -9.06 7.09
N ASP A 13 -3.78 -9.71 6.04
CA ASP A 13 -3.59 -11.14 5.80
C ASP A 13 -2.09 -11.50 5.78
N ARG A 14 -1.68 -12.48 6.59
CA ARG A 14 -0.25 -12.85 6.75
C ARG A 14 0.29 -13.61 5.54
N GLY A 15 -0.58 -14.07 4.65
CA GLY A 15 -0.22 -14.89 3.50
C GLY A 15 0.19 -14.10 2.25
N TYR A 16 -0.03 -12.79 2.20
CA TYR A 16 0.30 -11.99 1.03
C TYR A 16 1.66 -11.32 1.20
N GLU A 17 2.63 -11.75 0.40
CA GLU A 17 3.91 -11.06 0.27
C GLU A 17 3.80 -9.97 -0.80
N PRO A 18 4.09 -8.71 -0.45
CA PRO A 18 4.05 -7.63 -1.43
C PRO A 18 5.12 -7.82 -2.52
N ASN A 19 4.72 -7.69 -3.79
CA ASN A 19 5.55 -8.00 -4.96
C ASN A 19 6.31 -6.77 -5.51
N GLY A 20 5.88 -5.56 -5.16
CA GLY A 20 6.59 -4.33 -5.46
C GLY A 20 7.95 -4.19 -4.77
N SER A 21 8.66 -3.11 -5.09
CA SER A 21 10.01 -2.83 -4.59
C SER A 21 10.09 -1.47 -3.91
N VAL A 22 10.94 -1.34 -2.89
CA VAL A 22 11.23 -0.04 -2.28
C VAL A 22 12.34 0.65 -3.07
N LYS A 23 12.09 1.87 -3.53
CA LYS A 23 13.06 2.71 -4.25
C LYS A 23 13.19 4.07 -3.58
N MET A 24 14.38 4.65 -3.71
CA MET A 24 14.64 6.02 -3.29
C MET A 24 14.18 6.98 -4.39
N ILE A 25 13.14 7.78 -4.13
CA ILE A 25 12.63 8.79 -5.04
C ILE A 25 12.70 10.14 -4.34
N HIS A 26 13.49 11.07 -4.87
CA HIS A 26 13.68 12.41 -4.30
C HIS A 26 14.03 12.42 -2.78
N GLY A 27 14.79 11.42 -2.32
CA GLY A 27 15.18 11.28 -0.91
C GLY A 27 14.13 10.62 -0.02
N LEU A 28 13.02 10.14 -0.59
CA LEU A 28 11.99 9.38 0.12
C LEU A 28 12.05 7.90 -0.27
N ASN A 29 11.90 7.02 0.72
CA ASN A 29 11.69 5.60 0.49
C ASN A 29 10.25 5.37 0.03
N VAL A 30 10.08 5.10 -1.25
CA VAL A 30 8.78 4.89 -1.89
C VAL A 30 8.64 3.42 -2.26
N TYR A 31 7.52 2.81 -1.86
CA TYR A 31 7.15 1.50 -2.34
C TYR A 31 6.48 1.61 -3.71
N GLN A 32 7.05 0.97 -4.72
CA GLN A 32 6.58 0.99 -6.09
C GLN A 32 6.11 -0.40 -6.51
N ALA A 33 4.82 -0.49 -6.85
CA ALA A 33 4.24 -1.62 -7.58
C ALA A 33 4.19 -1.27 -9.07
N LEU A 34 4.60 -2.19 -9.94
CA LEU A 34 4.62 -1.99 -11.40
C LEU A 34 3.45 -2.69 -12.05
N ALA A 35 2.71 -1.97 -12.89
CA ALA A 35 1.65 -2.55 -13.69
C ALA A 35 2.22 -3.36 -14.88
N PRO A 36 1.62 -4.50 -15.24
CA PRO A 36 2.10 -5.34 -16.34
C PRO A 36 1.75 -4.81 -17.74
N ALA A 37 0.88 -3.79 -17.83
CA ALA A 37 0.37 -3.25 -19.08
C ALA A 37 0.73 -1.75 -19.26
N GLU A 38 0.42 -1.20 -20.44
CA GLU A 38 0.64 0.20 -20.75
C GLU A 38 -0.16 1.11 -19.79
N VAL A 39 0.55 1.96 -19.07
CA VAL A 39 0.03 2.71 -17.93
C VAL A 39 -0.54 4.04 -18.40
N LYS A 40 -1.82 4.32 -18.12
CA LYS A 40 -2.46 5.61 -18.46
C LYS A 40 -2.11 6.75 -17.50
N GLY A 41 -1.62 6.42 -16.30
CA GLY A 41 -1.25 7.38 -15.27
C GLY A 41 -0.78 6.70 -13.98
N GLU A 42 -0.23 7.47 -13.06
CA GLU A 42 0.33 6.97 -11.81
C GLU A 42 -0.59 7.28 -10.63
N ILE A 43 -0.67 6.34 -9.66
CA ILE A 43 -1.41 6.52 -8.41
C ILE A 43 -0.40 6.66 -7.26
N LEU A 44 -0.50 7.74 -6.49
CA LEU A 44 0.33 7.99 -5.33
C LEU A 44 -0.46 7.75 -4.04
N PHE A 45 -0.03 6.76 -3.26
CA PHE A 45 -0.53 6.54 -1.90
C PHE A 45 0.32 7.31 -0.90
N LEU A 46 -0.32 8.17 -0.12
CA LEU A 46 0.30 8.85 1.03
C LEU A 46 -0.16 8.15 2.30
N PRO A 47 0.72 7.38 2.97
CA PRO A 47 0.37 6.72 4.22
C PRO A 47 0.14 7.77 5.33
N ASP A 48 -0.55 7.33 6.38
CA ASP A 48 -0.80 8.16 7.55
C ASP A 48 0.46 8.35 8.42
N VAL A 49 0.29 8.99 9.58
CA VAL A 49 1.37 9.27 10.54
C VAL A 49 2.06 8.00 11.08
N PHE A 50 1.43 6.83 10.96
CA PHE A 50 2.02 5.56 11.37
C PHE A 50 2.92 4.94 10.28
N GLY A 51 3.00 5.58 9.10
CA GLY A 51 3.93 5.24 8.05
C GLY A 51 3.48 4.07 7.17
N LEU A 52 4.43 3.49 6.44
CA LEU A 52 4.13 2.48 5.43
C LEU A 52 3.86 1.09 6.04
N ALA A 53 2.58 0.82 6.33
CA ALA A 53 2.12 -0.49 6.75
C ALA A 53 1.99 -1.50 5.59
N THR A 54 1.94 -2.79 5.92
CA THR A 54 1.81 -3.89 4.94
C THR A 54 0.55 -3.76 4.08
N HIS A 55 -0.58 -3.32 4.65
CA HIS A 55 -1.82 -3.14 3.91
C HIS A 55 -1.71 -2.11 2.78
N ASN A 56 -0.89 -1.06 2.96
CA ASN A 56 -0.64 -0.06 1.92
C ASN A 56 0.09 -0.68 0.72
N LYS A 57 1.03 -1.60 1.00
CA LYS A 57 1.79 -2.31 -0.04
C LYS A 57 0.89 -3.28 -0.82
N ILE A 58 0.07 -4.06 -0.10
CA ILE A 58 -0.93 -4.96 -0.69
C ILE A 58 -1.88 -4.18 -1.61
N LEU A 59 -2.37 -3.03 -1.14
CA LEU A 59 -3.26 -2.18 -1.91
C LEU A 59 -2.59 -1.65 -3.18
N ALA A 60 -1.34 -1.17 -3.07
CA ALA A 60 -0.57 -0.71 -4.22
C ALA A 60 -0.39 -1.82 -5.26
N ASP A 61 -0.08 -3.05 -4.84
CA ASP A 61 0.04 -4.20 -5.74
C ASP A 61 -1.30 -4.55 -6.42
N GLN A 62 -2.42 -4.48 -5.69
CA GLN A 62 -3.74 -4.72 -6.26
C GLN A 62 -4.10 -3.69 -7.33
N TYR A 63 -3.83 -2.41 -7.09
CA TYR A 63 -4.04 -1.37 -8.10
C TYR A 63 -3.12 -1.54 -9.30
N ALA A 64 -1.86 -1.93 -9.11
CA ALA A 64 -0.96 -2.20 -10.21
C ALA A 64 -1.43 -3.38 -11.09
N ASN A 65 -2.06 -4.38 -10.50
CA ASN A 65 -2.51 -5.58 -11.21
C ASN A 65 -3.89 -5.44 -11.87
N PHE A 66 -4.80 -4.65 -11.29
CA PHE A 66 -6.21 -4.61 -11.69
C PHE A 66 -6.76 -3.21 -12.00
N GLY A 67 -5.97 -2.15 -11.78
CA GLY A 67 -6.36 -0.75 -11.97
C GLY A 67 -6.24 -0.24 -13.41
#